data_AF-A0A8J3HZC6-F1
#
_entry.id   AF-A0A8J3HZC6-F1
#
_cell.length_a   1.000
_cell.length_b   1.000
_cell.length_c   1.000
_cell.angle_alpha   90.00
_cell.angle_beta   90.00
_cell.angle_gamma   90.00
#
_symmetry.space_group_name_H-M   'P 1'
#
loop_
_entity.id
_entity.type
_entity.pdbx_description
1 polymer ?
#
loop_
_entity_poly.entity_id
_entity_poly.type
_entity_poly.pdbx_seq_one_letter_code
_entity_poly.pdbx_strand_id
1 'polypeptide(L)'
;MLALVILASLIRFLLIAYHWPTTNSDEGVIDLMALHIAYRGEHPIFYYGQAYLGSLEAHLAAPFVLLFGPSVFSVRLLLIALYALFLVLLYNLASRLYTRKLALFSVLLLSFGSLDMILQQLKAFGRYPDILVLNTLLLLLASHLALTSPLASPAPRRWGLFFLMGLLSGIAIWTDQITLPFVGCALLLLALFCRRELRGWGLGLLLVGLLIGIGPMIYANLTSPLGNNSLNAILNVNGAMANEMAAKNIPSVRRFVGSLLFALPAATGFNQLCSPNQLPLFGPATPTMLACTLTHGLWSLGYLGLGGIATTQALISAWRLRPRETTLTELAPSDYRHLVIECTRLALLLSAGSILALYTLSASAAVNPGPTSRYLFSMCLALPALLWPLWRGLLPLTWPTLWRARALFTLRIATLLFILSMLVVGTVRTFEDVPNAQETFQKQENLINYLLSHKKTRIYSDYWTCNRLIFQTTEQIACSVLDEQLQSGQNRYPLYTEEVQKATAPAYVFIQDSAQARAFESQTYLPHALLYQRATVSGYIIYIKSCKVCST
;
A
#
# COMPACT_ATOMS: atom_id res chain seq x y z
N MET A 1 17.71 -16.51 -7.95
CA MET A 1 17.07 -15.19 -7.81
C MET A 1 16.03 -15.00 -8.89
N LEU A 2 16.41 -14.92 -10.18
CA LEU A 2 15.45 -14.71 -11.28
C LEU A 2 14.30 -15.73 -11.29
N ALA A 3 14.58 -17.02 -11.08
CA ALA A 3 13.53 -18.04 -10.98
C ALA A 3 12.49 -17.76 -9.87
N LEU A 4 12.90 -17.19 -8.73
CA LEU A 4 11.96 -16.83 -7.66
C LEU A 4 11.11 -15.61 -8.04
N VAL A 5 11.72 -14.62 -8.70
CA VAL A 5 10.98 -13.44 -9.20
C VAL A 5 9.96 -13.86 -10.27
N ILE A 6 10.34 -14.77 -11.16
CA ILE A 6 9.43 -15.35 -12.16
C ILE A 6 8.29 -16.11 -11.47
N LEU A 7 8.59 -16.96 -10.48
CA LEU A 7 7.56 -17.67 -9.70
C LEU A 7 6.59 -16.70 -9.03
N ALA A 8 7.11 -15.67 -8.35
CA ALA A 8 6.30 -14.64 -7.70
C ALA A 8 5.40 -13.92 -8.70
N SER A 9 5.94 -13.54 -9.85
CA SER A 9 5.22 -12.85 -10.92
C SER A 9 4.15 -13.74 -11.54
N LEU A 10 4.46 -15.03 -11.77
CA LEU A 10 3.53 -16.01 -12.33
C LEU A 10 2.33 -16.26 -11.40
N ILE A 11 2.57 -16.42 -10.09
CA ILE A 11 1.49 -16.56 -9.10
C ILE A 11 0.51 -15.38 -9.20
N ARG A 12 1.05 -14.16 -9.22
CA ARG A 12 0.29 -12.91 -9.30
C ARG A 12 -0.42 -12.75 -10.63
N PHE A 13 0.24 -13.12 -11.73
CA PHE A 13 -0.34 -13.10 -13.07
C PHE A 13 -1.54 -14.03 -13.16
N LEU A 14 -1.42 -15.26 -12.65
CA LEU A 14 -2.54 -16.22 -12.64
C LEU A 14 -3.73 -15.67 -11.83
N LEU A 15 -3.48 -15.06 -10.66
CA LEU A 15 -4.55 -14.46 -9.85
C LEU A 15 -5.31 -13.37 -10.61
N ILE A 16 -4.61 -12.42 -11.25
CA ILE A 16 -5.29 -11.35 -12.00
C ILE A 16 -5.97 -11.87 -13.28
N ALA A 17 -5.41 -12.91 -13.92
CA ALA A 17 -6.02 -13.57 -15.07
C ALA A 17 -7.33 -14.27 -14.71
N TYR A 18 -7.48 -14.70 -13.45
CA TYR A 18 -8.72 -15.23 -12.90
C TYR A 18 -9.56 -14.17 -12.17
N HIS A 19 -9.37 -12.88 -12.47
CA HIS A 19 -10.14 -11.74 -11.92
C HIS A 19 -10.00 -11.54 -10.40
N TRP A 20 -8.94 -12.06 -9.78
CA TRP A 20 -8.63 -11.83 -8.37
C TRP A 20 -7.60 -10.71 -8.19
N PRO A 21 -7.73 -9.83 -7.18
CA PRO A 21 -8.89 -9.67 -6.30
C PRO A 21 -10.05 -8.96 -7.02
N THR A 22 -11.24 -8.95 -6.41
CA THR A 22 -12.37 -8.14 -6.94
C THR A 22 -11.99 -6.66 -7.04
N THR A 23 -12.41 -5.96 -8.10
CA THR A 23 -12.20 -4.51 -8.23
C THR A 23 -13.24 -3.72 -7.43
N ASN A 24 -12.90 -2.48 -7.05
CA ASN A 24 -13.78 -1.56 -6.33
C ASN A 24 -13.59 -0.12 -6.82
N SER A 25 -14.35 0.81 -6.26
CA SER A 25 -14.34 2.22 -6.69
C SER A 25 -13.02 2.94 -6.43
N ASP A 26 -12.26 2.57 -5.38
CA ASP A 26 -10.94 3.17 -5.13
C ASP A 26 -9.96 2.79 -6.24
N GLU A 27 -9.92 1.52 -6.64
CA GLU A 27 -9.14 1.05 -7.79
C GLU A 27 -9.63 1.68 -9.09
N GLY A 28 -10.96 1.74 -9.27
CA GLY A 28 -11.59 2.39 -10.43
C GLY A 28 -11.18 3.85 -10.64
N VAL A 29 -10.81 4.59 -9.59
CA VAL A 29 -10.29 5.95 -9.76
C VAL A 29 -8.91 5.96 -10.40
N ILE A 30 -7.98 5.10 -9.94
CA ILE A 30 -6.64 4.98 -10.56
C ILE A 30 -6.78 4.51 -12.00
N ASP A 31 -7.66 3.54 -12.23
CA ASP A 31 -7.94 3.00 -13.53
C ASP A 31 -8.46 4.08 -14.51
N LEU A 32 -9.38 4.94 -14.06
CA LEU A 32 -9.86 6.10 -14.83
C LEU A 32 -8.76 7.13 -15.06
N MET A 33 -7.94 7.43 -14.06
CA MET A 33 -6.81 8.34 -14.22
C MET A 33 -5.84 7.82 -15.29
N ALA A 34 -5.51 6.53 -15.27
CA ALA A 34 -4.66 5.90 -16.27
C ALA A 34 -5.28 5.96 -17.68
N LEU A 35 -6.60 5.74 -17.78
CA LEU A 35 -7.36 5.90 -19.02
C LEU A 35 -7.28 7.34 -19.56
N HIS A 36 -7.51 8.34 -18.71
CA HIS A 36 -7.47 9.75 -19.11
C HIS A 36 -6.05 10.20 -19.50
N ILE A 37 -5.02 9.75 -18.79
CA ILE A 37 -3.63 10.01 -19.18
C ILE A 37 -3.34 9.38 -20.55
N ALA A 38 -3.73 8.12 -20.74
CA ALA A 38 -3.49 7.37 -21.97
C ALA A 38 -4.18 7.98 -23.20
N TYR A 39 -5.48 8.29 -23.10
CA TYR A 39 -6.31 8.64 -24.26
C TYR A 39 -6.67 10.12 -24.37
N ARG A 40 -6.48 10.93 -23.31
CA ARG A 40 -6.81 12.37 -23.30
C ARG A 40 -5.60 13.27 -23.07
N GLY A 41 -4.43 12.70 -22.74
CA GLY A 41 -3.25 13.49 -22.41
C GLY A 41 -3.40 14.30 -21.12
N GLU A 42 -4.31 13.90 -20.22
CA GLU A 42 -4.44 14.53 -18.91
C GLU A 42 -3.22 14.21 -18.04
N HIS A 43 -2.82 15.14 -17.18
CA HIS A 43 -1.72 14.96 -16.22
C HIS A 43 -2.18 15.35 -14.81
N PRO A 44 -3.04 14.54 -14.17
CA PRO A 44 -3.52 14.85 -12.83
C PRO A 44 -2.35 14.86 -11.85
N ILE A 45 -2.24 15.88 -11.00
CA ILE A 45 -1.13 15.96 -10.02
C ILE A 45 -1.37 15.02 -8.84
N PHE A 46 -2.63 14.83 -8.47
CA PHE A 46 -3.03 13.99 -7.37
C PHE A 46 -4.11 13.00 -7.80
N TYR A 47 -4.32 11.99 -6.97
CA TYR A 47 -5.50 11.16 -6.98
C TYR A 47 -6.77 12.02 -7.05
N TYR A 48 -7.68 11.70 -7.97
CA TYR A 48 -8.89 12.48 -8.17
C TYR A 48 -9.68 12.63 -6.86
N GLY A 49 -10.02 13.87 -6.50
CA GLY A 49 -10.72 14.19 -5.25
C GLY A 49 -9.90 14.03 -3.96
N GLN A 50 -8.57 13.85 -4.03
CA GLN A 50 -7.68 13.78 -2.86
C GLN A 50 -6.38 14.55 -3.09
N ALA A 51 -6.30 15.80 -2.65
CA ALA A 51 -5.17 16.71 -2.90
C ALA A 51 -3.87 16.40 -2.13
N TYR A 52 -3.63 15.15 -1.72
CA TYR A 52 -2.44 14.75 -0.95
C TYR A 52 -1.75 13.47 -1.45
N LEU A 53 -2.41 12.69 -2.31
CA LEU A 53 -1.86 11.45 -2.83
C LEU A 53 -1.41 11.64 -4.26
N GLY A 54 -0.12 11.47 -4.55
CA GLY A 54 0.42 11.62 -5.89
C GLY A 54 -0.16 10.62 -6.88
N SER A 55 -0.13 10.98 -8.17
CA SER A 55 -0.71 10.19 -9.26
C SER A 55 0.30 9.28 -9.98
N LEU A 56 1.43 8.95 -9.32
CA LEU A 56 2.53 8.21 -9.93
C LEU A 56 2.07 6.86 -10.51
N GLU A 57 1.31 6.08 -9.75
CA GLU A 57 0.82 4.75 -10.17
C GLU A 57 -0.02 4.86 -11.47
N ALA A 58 -0.88 5.87 -11.57
CA ALA A 58 -1.70 6.11 -12.77
C ALA A 58 -0.85 6.49 -13.99
N HIS A 59 0.19 7.33 -13.81
CA HIS A 59 1.12 7.68 -14.88
C HIS A 59 1.92 6.48 -15.38
N LEU A 60 2.33 5.60 -14.46
CA LEU A 60 3.03 4.37 -14.82
C LEU A 60 2.08 3.34 -15.47
N ALA A 61 0.77 3.40 -15.17
CA ALA A 61 -0.23 2.47 -15.68
C ALA A 61 -0.71 2.84 -17.10
N ALA A 62 -0.71 4.13 -17.45
CA ALA A 62 -1.18 4.61 -18.74
C ALA A 62 -0.52 3.92 -19.96
N PRO A 63 0.82 3.68 -19.99
CA PRO A 63 1.43 2.89 -21.06
C PRO A 63 0.90 1.46 -21.18
N PHE A 64 0.57 0.79 -20.07
CA PHE A 64 0.00 -0.55 -20.10
C PHE A 64 -1.44 -0.52 -20.63
N VAL A 65 -2.21 0.51 -20.29
CA VAL A 65 -3.56 0.74 -20.82
C VAL A 65 -3.53 1.03 -22.34
N LEU A 66 -2.50 1.73 -22.83
CA LEU A 66 -2.29 1.93 -24.27
C LEU A 66 -1.91 0.64 -25.00
N LEU A 67 -1.06 -0.19 -24.41
CA LEU A 67 -0.55 -1.41 -25.03
C LEU A 67 -1.54 -2.58 -25.02
N PHE A 68 -2.32 -2.74 -23.93
CA PHE A 68 -3.19 -3.89 -23.71
C PHE A 68 -4.70 -3.53 -23.71
N GLY A 69 -5.04 -2.26 -23.86
CA GLY A 69 -6.42 -1.76 -23.83
C GLY A 69 -6.92 -1.40 -22.43
N PRO A 70 -8.06 -0.69 -22.32
CA PRO A 70 -8.63 -0.26 -21.06
C PRO A 70 -9.26 -1.43 -20.30
N SER A 71 -8.53 -1.96 -19.31
CA SER A 71 -9.01 -3.02 -18.45
C SER A 71 -8.30 -3.01 -17.09
N VAL A 72 -8.95 -3.57 -16.07
CA VAL A 72 -8.35 -3.75 -14.74
C VAL A 72 -7.10 -4.62 -14.84
N PHE A 73 -7.12 -5.63 -15.72
CA PHE A 73 -5.98 -6.50 -15.99
C PHE A 73 -4.76 -5.71 -16.47
N SER A 74 -4.94 -4.77 -17.41
CA SER A 74 -3.87 -3.92 -17.95
C SER A 74 -3.19 -3.09 -16.86
N VAL A 75 -3.96 -2.47 -15.98
CA VAL A 75 -3.41 -1.68 -14.85
C VAL A 75 -2.68 -2.58 -13.87
N ARG A 76 -3.23 -3.76 -13.55
CA ARG A 76 -2.59 -4.69 -12.61
C ARG A 76 -1.31 -5.33 -13.14
N LEU A 77 -1.11 -5.42 -14.47
CA LEU A 77 0.17 -5.85 -15.05
C LEU A 77 1.32 -4.92 -14.64
N LEU A 78 1.08 -3.61 -14.53
CA LEU A 78 2.07 -2.68 -13.97
C LEU A 78 2.44 -3.09 -12.54
N LEU A 79 1.44 -3.36 -11.70
CA LEU A 79 1.68 -3.65 -10.28
C LEU A 79 2.54 -4.91 -10.11
N ILE A 80 2.34 -5.92 -10.97
CA ILE A 80 3.20 -7.10 -11.04
C ILE A 80 4.63 -6.73 -11.44
N ALA A 81 4.82 -5.88 -12.45
CA ALA A 81 6.13 -5.42 -12.87
C ALA A 81 6.86 -4.63 -11.78
N LEU A 82 6.15 -3.73 -11.08
CA LEU A 82 6.67 -2.99 -9.93
C LEU A 82 7.04 -3.92 -8.77
N TYR A 83 6.21 -4.91 -8.47
CA TYR A 83 6.51 -5.88 -7.42
C TYR A 83 7.72 -6.77 -7.78
N ALA A 84 7.84 -7.19 -9.04
CA ALA A 84 9.01 -7.91 -9.53
C ALA A 84 10.29 -7.08 -9.40
N LEU A 85 10.23 -5.79 -9.79
CA LEU A 85 11.33 -4.84 -9.60
C LEU A 85 11.68 -4.69 -8.12
N PHE A 86 10.70 -4.55 -7.24
CA PHE A 86 10.90 -4.53 -5.79
C PHE A 86 11.67 -5.77 -5.29
N LEU A 87 11.30 -6.98 -5.71
CA LEU A 87 12.00 -8.21 -5.30
C LEU A 87 13.47 -8.22 -5.73
N VAL A 88 13.76 -7.75 -6.95
CA VAL A 88 15.14 -7.61 -7.46
C VAL A 88 15.92 -6.59 -6.64
N LEU A 89 15.32 -5.43 -6.34
CA LEU A 89 15.94 -4.39 -5.53
C LEU A 89 16.17 -4.86 -4.09
N LEU A 90 15.20 -5.53 -3.49
CA LEU A 90 15.31 -6.09 -2.15
C LEU A 90 16.41 -7.14 -2.08
N TYR A 91 16.55 -8.01 -3.10
CA TYR A 91 17.67 -8.95 -3.19
C TYR A 91 19.02 -8.22 -3.18
N ASN A 92 19.16 -7.15 -3.97
CA ASN A 92 20.38 -6.36 -4.02
C ASN A 92 20.67 -5.67 -2.69
N LEU A 93 19.64 -5.13 -2.01
CA LEU A 93 19.78 -4.49 -0.72
C LEU A 93 20.19 -5.51 0.36
N ALA A 94 19.44 -6.60 0.46
CA ALA A 94 19.67 -7.64 1.45
C ALA A 94 21.02 -8.35 1.25
N SER A 95 21.44 -8.58 0.00
CA SER A 95 22.74 -9.21 -0.28
C SER A 95 23.92 -8.30 0.04
N ARG A 96 23.76 -6.97 -0.08
CA ARG A 96 24.76 -5.99 0.34
C ARG A 96 24.83 -5.84 1.86
N LEU A 97 23.68 -5.87 2.53
CA LEU A 97 23.60 -5.67 3.98
C LEU A 97 23.84 -6.94 4.79
N TYR A 98 23.56 -8.12 4.25
CA TYR A 98 23.62 -9.38 5.01
C TYR A 98 24.40 -10.45 4.24
N THR A 99 23.72 -11.44 3.69
CA THR A 99 24.31 -12.52 2.89
C THR A 99 23.43 -12.80 1.68
N ARG A 100 24.05 -13.29 0.59
CA ARG A 100 23.30 -13.70 -0.62
C ARG A 100 22.25 -14.77 -0.32
N LYS A 101 22.52 -15.70 0.60
CA LYS A 101 21.60 -16.78 0.97
C LYS A 101 20.36 -16.23 1.71
N LEU A 102 20.55 -15.31 2.66
CA LEU A 102 19.43 -14.64 3.32
C LEU A 102 18.61 -13.83 2.31
N ALA A 103 19.27 -13.10 1.41
CA ALA A 103 18.59 -12.34 0.37
C ALA A 103 17.70 -13.24 -0.53
N LEU A 104 18.21 -14.41 -0.93
CA LEU A 104 17.40 -15.40 -1.67
C LEU A 104 16.22 -15.90 -0.83
N PHE A 105 16.44 -16.18 0.46
CA PHE A 105 15.38 -16.65 1.35
C PHE A 105 14.30 -15.58 1.59
N SER A 106 14.67 -14.31 1.74
CA SER A 106 13.71 -13.20 1.82
C SER A 106 12.88 -13.05 0.55
N VAL A 107 13.49 -13.19 -0.63
CA VAL A 107 12.76 -13.19 -1.91
C VAL A 107 11.87 -14.43 -2.03
N LEU A 108 12.31 -15.60 -1.57
CA LEU A 108 11.48 -16.81 -1.54
C LEU A 108 10.23 -16.59 -0.69
N LEU A 109 10.37 -16.05 0.53
CA LEU A 109 9.23 -15.74 1.39
C LEU A 109 8.26 -14.77 0.71
N LEU A 110 8.77 -13.66 0.16
CA LEU A 110 7.94 -12.65 -0.52
C LEU A 110 7.46 -13.07 -1.92
N SER A 111 7.89 -14.23 -2.42
CA SER A 111 7.27 -14.85 -3.60
C SER A 111 5.85 -15.31 -3.27
N PHE A 112 5.63 -15.70 -2.02
CA PHE A 112 4.34 -16.00 -1.40
C PHE A 112 3.84 -14.81 -0.57
N GLY A 113 2.67 -14.94 0.02
CA GLY A 113 2.05 -13.89 0.84
C GLY A 113 0.77 -14.38 1.52
N SER A 114 0.37 -13.70 2.60
CA SER A 114 -1.01 -13.79 3.07
C SER A 114 -1.97 -13.12 2.06
N LEU A 115 -3.27 -13.40 2.20
CA LEU A 115 -4.31 -12.78 1.37
C LEU A 115 -4.19 -11.25 1.38
N ASP A 116 -4.06 -10.64 2.56
CA ASP A 116 -3.91 -9.18 2.70
C ASP A 116 -2.66 -8.66 1.98
N MET A 117 -1.53 -9.35 2.10
CA MET A 117 -0.29 -8.95 1.43
C MET A 117 -0.42 -9.01 -0.09
N ILE A 118 -0.97 -10.10 -0.64
CA ILE A 118 -1.11 -10.26 -2.10
C ILE A 118 -2.16 -9.26 -2.63
N LEU A 119 -3.22 -8.98 -1.86
CA LEU A 119 -4.22 -7.97 -2.22
C LEU A 119 -3.59 -6.59 -2.42
N GLN A 120 -2.72 -6.13 -1.50
CA GLN A 120 -2.05 -4.83 -1.63
C GLN A 120 -1.03 -4.78 -2.79
N GLN A 121 -0.61 -5.94 -3.31
CA GLN A 121 0.30 -6.04 -4.45
C GLN A 121 -0.43 -6.03 -5.78
N LEU A 122 -1.72 -6.37 -5.79
CA LEU A 122 -2.51 -6.58 -6.99
C LEU A 122 -3.66 -5.60 -7.16
N LYS A 123 -4.00 -4.79 -6.16
CA LYS A 123 -5.06 -3.77 -6.27
C LYS A 123 -4.45 -2.38 -6.39
N ALA A 124 -4.86 -1.63 -7.41
CA ALA A 124 -4.37 -0.28 -7.66
C ALA A 124 -4.97 0.68 -6.61
N PHE A 125 -4.11 1.32 -5.82
CA PHE A 125 -4.52 2.24 -4.75
C PHE A 125 -3.68 3.54 -4.75
N GLY A 126 -2.83 3.70 -5.77
CA GLY A 126 -2.00 4.87 -6.01
C GLY A 126 -0.67 4.90 -5.25
N ARG A 127 -0.19 3.77 -4.68
CA ARG A 127 0.93 3.87 -3.72
C ARG A 127 1.68 2.59 -3.36
N TYR A 128 1.08 1.39 -3.31
CA TYR A 128 1.71 0.30 -2.53
C TYR A 128 2.92 -0.34 -3.22
N PRO A 129 2.84 -0.88 -4.45
CA PRO A 129 4.03 -1.34 -5.15
C PRO A 129 5.04 -0.22 -5.43
N ASP A 130 4.57 1.01 -5.72
CA ASP A 130 5.42 2.17 -6.02
C ASP A 130 6.32 2.54 -4.84
N ILE A 131 5.76 2.68 -3.63
CA ILE A 131 6.54 3.05 -2.45
C ILE A 131 7.51 1.93 -2.04
N LEU A 132 7.21 0.65 -2.31
CA LEU A 132 8.16 -0.43 -2.07
C LEU A 132 9.41 -0.26 -2.94
N VAL A 133 9.23 0.05 -4.23
CA VAL A 133 10.33 0.32 -5.17
C VAL A 133 11.10 1.56 -4.75
N LEU A 134 10.41 2.68 -4.52
CA LEU A 134 11.02 3.96 -4.15
C LEU A 134 11.82 3.85 -2.84
N ASN A 135 11.23 3.32 -1.77
CA ASN A 135 11.89 3.19 -0.47
C ASN A 135 13.11 2.25 -0.54
N THR A 136 13.03 1.18 -1.33
CA THR A 136 14.16 0.26 -1.51
C THR A 136 15.29 0.92 -2.31
N LEU A 137 14.97 1.69 -3.36
CA LEU A 137 15.94 2.48 -4.12
C LEU A 137 16.63 3.53 -3.25
N LEU A 138 15.89 4.26 -2.41
CA LEU A 138 16.44 5.27 -1.50
C LEU A 138 17.50 4.65 -0.58
N LEU A 139 17.21 3.50 0.05
CA LEU A 139 18.16 2.82 0.92
C LEU A 139 19.34 2.19 0.14
N LEU A 140 19.10 1.66 -1.06
CA LEU A 140 20.17 1.16 -1.93
C LEU A 140 21.14 2.25 -2.37
N LEU A 141 20.62 3.43 -2.72
CA LEU A 141 21.39 4.57 -3.16
C LEU A 141 22.14 5.22 -1.99
N ALA A 142 21.46 5.44 -0.87
CA ALA A 142 22.07 5.97 0.35
C ALA A 142 23.19 5.05 0.87
N SER A 143 22.95 3.73 0.91
CA SER A 143 23.98 2.76 1.29
C SER A 143 25.16 2.73 0.33
N HIS A 144 24.90 2.84 -0.98
CA HIS A 144 25.96 2.88 -1.98
C HIS A 144 26.84 4.13 -1.83
N LEU A 145 26.22 5.31 -1.69
CA LEU A 145 26.92 6.57 -1.46
C LEU A 145 27.75 6.52 -0.16
N ALA A 146 27.15 6.07 0.95
CA ALA A 146 27.84 5.95 2.23
C ALA A 146 29.03 4.99 2.19
N LEU A 147 28.88 3.82 1.56
CA LEU A 147 29.95 2.82 1.45
C LEU A 147 31.12 3.27 0.58
N THR A 148 30.88 4.14 -0.41
CA THR A 148 31.89 4.60 -1.36
C THR A 148 32.49 5.96 -1.01
N SER A 149 31.99 6.62 0.05
CA SER A 149 32.42 7.95 0.50
C SER A 149 33.93 8.07 0.77
N PRO A 150 34.59 7.17 1.53
CA PRO A 150 36.03 7.32 1.84
C PRO A 150 36.94 7.27 0.62
N LEU A 151 36.48 6.63 -0.45
CA LEU A 151 37.22 6.45 -1.71
C LEU A 151 36.84 7.49 -2.76
N ALA A 152 35.92 8.40 -2.43
CA ALA A 152 35.33 9.29 -3.41
C ALA A 152 36.17 10.55 -3.63
N SER A 153 36.63 10.72 -4.87
CA SER A 153 36.89 12.05 -5.41
C SER A 153 35.56 12.70 -5.86
N PRO A 154 35.43 14.04 -5.78
CA PRO A 154 34.26 14.74 -6.31
C PRO A 154 34.23 14.57 -7.83
N ALA A 155 33.42 13.61 -8.30
CA ALA A 155 33.28 13.27 -9.70
C ALA A 155 31.82 13.50 -10.18
N PRO A 156 31.60 13.87 -11.46
CA PRO A 156 30.27 14.10 -12.02
C PRO A 156 29.30 12.93 -11.82
N ARG A 157 29.80 11.69 -11.84
CA ARG A 157 28.99 10.49 -11.57
C ARG A 157 28.38 10.52 -10.16
N ARG A 158 29.14 10.95 -9.15
CA ARG A 158 28.68 10.99 -7.75
C ARG A 158 27.68 12.12 -7.53
N TRP A 159 27.90 13.26 -8.18
CA TRP A 159 26.96 14.37 -8.27
C TRP A 159 25.60 13.94 -8.83
N GLY A 160 25.60 13.17 -9.93
CA GLY A 160 24.37 12.58 -10.48
C GLY A 160 23.63 11.65 -9.50
N LEU A 161 24.35 10.92 -8.64
CA LEU A 161 23.75 10.07 -7.60
C LEU A 161 23.11 10.88 -6.46
N PHE A 162 23.70 12.01 -6.06
CA PHE A 162 23.08 12.93 -5.09
C PHE A 162 21.82 13.58 -5.68
N PHE A 163 21.88 14.01 -6.94
CA PHE A 163 20.71 14.49 -7.66
C PHE A 163 19.58 13.44 -7.71
N LEU A 164 19.92 12.20 -8.10
CA LEU A 164 18.96 11.10 -8.14
C LEU A 164 18.36 10.80 -6.76
N MET A 165 19.15 10.87 -5.69
CA MET A 165 18.67 10.71 -4.32
C MET A 165 17.64 11.78 -3.96
N GLY A 166 17.92 13.03 -4.32
CA GLY A 166 16.98 14.14 -4.19
C GLY A 166 15.68 13.88 -4.95
N LEU A 167 15.81 13.58 -6.25
CA LEU A 167 14.68 13.32 -7.15
C LEU A 167 13.76 12.23 -6.63
N LEU A 168 14.33 11.07 -6.26
CA LEU A 168 13.56 9.96 -5.71
C LEU A 168 12.92 10.29 -4.36
N SER A 169 13.57 11.10 -3.53
CA SER A 169 13.01 11.56 -2.27
C SER A 169 11.80 12.47 -2.51
N GLY A 170 11.88 13.38 -3.48
CA GLY A 170 10.77 14.25 -3.86
C GLY A 170 9.59 13.48 -4.43
N ILE A 171 9.86 12.53 -5.34
CA ILE A 171 8.83 11.64 -5.92
C ILE A 171 8.18 10.78 -4.83
N ALA A 172 8.95 10.24 -3.89
CA ALA A 172 8.42 9.45 -2.77
C ALA A 172 7.47 10.28 -1.89
N ILE A 173 7.85 11.51 -1.53
CA ILE A 173 7.03 12.42 -0.72
C ILE A 173 5.75 12.83 -1.46
N TRP A 174 5.86 13.12 -2.76
CA TRP A 174 4.70 13.46 -3.60
C TRP A 174 3.75 12.26 -3.74
N THR A 175 4.28 11.05 -3.89
CA THR A 175 3.49 9.81 -4.03
C THR A 175 2.70 9.57 -2.75
N ASP A 176 3.37 9.44 -1.59
CA ASP A 176 2.71 9.27 -0.29
C ASP A 176 3.63 9.67 0.88
N GLN A 177 3.11 10.40 1.85
CA GLN A 177 3.85 10.84 3.04
C GLN A 177 4.17 9.69 4.02
N ILE A 178 3.58 8.51 3.87
CA ILE A 178 4.00 7.28 4.59
C ILE A 178 5.47 6.92 4.29
N THR A 179 6.05 7.42 3.18
CA THR A 179 7.46 7.23 2.85
C THR A 179 8.43 8.05 3.70
N LEU A 180 7.96 9.07 4.43
CA LEU A 180 8.81 10.01 5.17
C LEU A 180 9.83 9.34 6.12
N PRO A 181 9.51 8.27 6.87
CA PRO A 181 10.50 7.59 7.71
C PRO A 181 11.68 7.03 6.91
N PHE A 182 11.43 6.47 5.72
CA PHE A 182 12.48 5.95 4.84
C PHE A 182 13.32 7.07 4.21
N VAL A 183 12.67 8.14 3.74
CA VAL A 183 13.36 9.34 3.22
C VAL A 183 14.27 9.93 4.31
N GLY A 184 13.72 10.15 5.51
CA GLY A 184 14.46 10.72 6.64
C GLY A 184 15.65 9.86 7.06
N CYS A 185 15.48 8.54 7.17
CA CYS A 185 16.58 7.64 7.53
C CYS A 185 17.66 7.58 6.44
N ALA A 186 17.27 7.60 5.15
CA ALA A 186 18.22 7.59 4.05
C ALA A 186 19.03 8.91 3.98
N LEU A 187 18.39 10.06 4.19
CA LEU A 187 19.07 11.36 4.28
C LEU A 187 19.96 11.44 5.53
N LEU A 188 19.54 10.86 6.66
CA LEU A 188 20.35 10.78 7.87
C LEU A 188 21.63 9.96 7.63
N LEU A 189 21.55 8.83 6.90
CA LEU A 189 22.74 8.08 6.51
C LEU A 189 23.72 8.92 5.70
N LEU A 190 23.24 9.72 4.74
CA LEU A 190 24.08 10.63 3.97
C LEU A 190 24.68 11.73 4.85
N ALA A 191 23.91 12.30 5.77
CA ALA A 191 24.38 13.31 6.72
C ALA A 191 25.42 12.76 7.71
N LEU A 192 25.45 11.45 7.97
CA LEU A 192 26.44 10.81 8.82
C LEU A 192 27.73 10.47 8.05
N PHE A 193 27.61 9.90 6.86
CA PHE A 193 28.75 9.29 6.15
C PHE A 193 29.27 10.09 4.93
N CYS A 194 28.50 11.05 4.43
CA CYS A 194 28.83 11.85 3.22
C CYS A 194 28.93 13.35 3.53
N ARG A 195 29.31 13.73 4.76
CA ARG A 195 29.35 15.13 5.23
C ARG A 195 30.20 16.03 4.35
N ARG A 196 31.33 15.53 3.85
CA ARG A 196 32.26 16.30 3.04
C ARG A 196 31.64 16.67 1.70
N GLU A 197 30.96 15.73 1.05
CA GLU A 197 30.30 15.99 -0.24
C GLU A 197 29.04 16.84 -0.09
N LEU A 198 28.31 16.67 1.01
CA LEU A 198 27.15 17.51 1.35
C LEU A 198 27.54 18.96 1.68
N ARG A 199 28.77 19.24 2.10
CA ARG A 199 29.26 20.63 2.23
C ARG A 199 29.57 21.30 0.89
N GLY A 200 29.66 20.53 -0.19
CA GLY A 200 29.89 21.04 -1.55
C GLY A 200 28.64 20.92 -2.42
N TRP A 201 28.86 20.70 -3.71
CA TRP A 201 27.80 20.55 -4.72
C TRP A 201 26.84 19.38 -4.46
N GLY A 202 27.21 18.39 -3.63
CA GLY A 202 26.36 17.25 -3.32
C GLY A 202 25.02 17.66 -2.70
N LEU A 203 25.02 18.64 -1.78
CA LEU A 203 23.79 19.15 -1.20
C LEU A 203 22.98 19.96 -2.21
N GLY A 204 23.62 20.85 -2.97
CA GLY A 204 22.94 21.64 -4.01
C GLY A 204 22.20 20.75 -5.00
N LEU A 205 22.87 19.72 -5.52
CA LEU A 205 22.27 18.77 -6.48
C LEU A 205 21.18 17.89 -5.85
N LEU A 206 21.36 17.47 -4.60
CA LEU A 206 20.31 16.76 -3.85
C LEU A 206 19.07 17.64 -3.70
N LEU A 207 19.23 18.92 -3.36
CA LEU A 207 18.11 19.85 -3.22
C LEU A 207 17.44 20.15 -4.56
N VAL A 208 18.21 20.33 -5.64
CA VAL A 208 17.64 20.50 -6.98
C VAL A 208 16.84 19.27 -7.40
N GLY A 209 17.39 18.06 -7.19
CA GLY A 209 16.66 16.82 -7.43
C GLY A 209 15.37 16.76 -6.62
N LEU A 210 15.44 17.06 -5.32
CA LEU A 210 14.29 17.08 -4.42
C LEU A 210 13.19 18.02 -4.90
N LEU A 211 13.55 19.25 -5.27
CA LEU A 211 12.62 20.26 -5.78
C LEU A 211 11.95 19.84 -7.08
N ILE A 212 12.67 19.18 -7.98
CA ILE A 212 12.09 18.63 -9.21
C ILE A 212 11.12 17.50 -8.86
N GLY A 213 11.52 16.56 -8.01
CA GLY A 213 10.70 15.40 -7.66
C GLY A 213 9.41 15.76 -6.91
N ILE A 214 9.47 16.73 -6.00
CA ILE A 214 8.31 17.22 -5.24
C ILE A 214 7.56 18.36 -5.97
N GLY A 215 8.08 18.78 -7.13
CA GLY A 215 7.59 19.91 -7.93
C GLY A 215 6.08 19.87 -8.21
N PRO A 216 5.48 18.72 -8.60
CA PRO A 216 4.03 18.64 -8.81
C PRO A 216 3.23 19.05 -7.55
N MET A 217 3.65 18.56 -6.38
CA MET A 217 3.02 18.88 -5.10
C MET A 217 3.18 20.37 -4.74
N ILE A 218 4.36 20.95 -5.00
CA ILE A 218 4.61 22.39 -4.77
C ILE A 218 3.69 23.21 -5.69
N TYR A 219 3.68 22.91 -6.98
CA TYR A 219 2.86 23.61 -7.95
C TYR A 219 1.38 23.60 -7.56
N ALA A 220 0.82 22.41 -7.28
CA ALA A 220 -0.58 22.30 -6.89
C ALA A 220 -0.91 23.07 -5.59
N ASN A 221 0.00 23.09 -4.62
CA ASN A 221 -0.20 23.84 -3.37
C ASN A 221 -0.08 25.35 -3.55
N LEU A 222 0.70 25.82 -4.52
CA LEU A 222 0.80 27.24 -4.87
C LEU A 222 -0.40 27.73 -5.69
N THR A 223 -1.02 26.86 -6.48
CA THR A 223 -2.18 27.21 -7.31
C THR A 223 -3.54 26.96 -6.63
N SER A 224 -3.56 26.21 -5.52
CA SER A 224 -4.80 25.91 -4.78
C SER A 224 -5.08 26.98 -3.72
N PRO A 225 -6.36 27.28 -3.41
CA PRO A 225 -6.71 28.11 -2.28
C PRO A 225 -6.09 27.58 -0.98
N LEU A 226 -5.68 28.47 -0.07
CA LEU A 226 -4.98 28.11 1.18
C LEU A 226 -5.71 27.03 2.01
N GLY A 227 -7.05 26.96 1.93
CA GLY A 227 -7.86 25.94 2.61
C GLY A 227 -7.77 24.52 2.01
N ASN A 228 -7.35 24.39 0.75
CA ASN A 228 -7.41 23.14 -0.03
C ASN A 228 -6.01 22.60 -0.43
N ASN A 229 -4.97 22.94 0.34
CA ASN A 229 -3.63 22.41 0.13
C ASN A 229 -3.49 20.97 0.67
N SER A 230 -2.39 20.30 0.30
CA SER A 230 -2.11 18.92 0.68
C SER A 230 -2.03 18.71 2.20
N LEU A 231 -1.50 19.69 2.94
CA LEU A 231 -1.39 19.60 4.40
C LEU A 231 -2.79 19.57 5.04
N ASN A 232 -3.67 20.48 4.65
CA ASN A 232 -5.04 20.53 5.15
C ASN A 232 -5.81 19.27 4.75
N ALA A 233 -5.61 18.75 3.53
CA ALA A 233 -6.22 17.48 3.13
C ALA A 233 -5.80 16.32 4.04
N ILE A 234 -4.51 16.20 4.37
CA ILE A 234 -3.99 15.17 5.31
C ILE A 234 -4.55 15.38 6.71
N LEU A 235 -4.56 16.61 7.20
CA LEU A 235 -5.09 16.95 8.53
C LEU A 235 -6.59 16.65 8.63
N ASN A 236 -7.36 16.92 7.58
CA ASN A 236 -8.79 16.64 7.51
C ASN A 236 -9.08 15.13 7.52
N VAL A 237 -8.31 14.33 6.77
CA VAL A 237 -8.46 12.86 6.77
C VAL A 237 -8.15 12.27 8.15
N ASN A 238 -7.07 12.72 8.79
CA ASN A 238 -6.72 12.27 10.15
C ASN A 238 -7.74 12.77 11.20
N GLY A 239 -8.20 14.02 11.06
CA GLY A 239 -9.20 14.64 11.91
C GLY A 239 -10.56 13.93 11.82
N ALA A 240 -10.98 13.51 10.63
CA ALA A 240 -12.21 12.75 10.44
C ALA A 240 -12.20 11.43 11.23
N MET A 241 -11.11 10.66 11.14
CA MET A 241 -10.95 9.43 11.93
C MET A 241 -10.90 9.71 13.44
N ALA A 242 -10.24 10.78 13.86
CA ALA A 242 -10.19 11.19 15.26
C ALA A 242 -11.57 11.60 15.80
N ASN A 243 -12.34 12.34 15.00
CA ASN A 243 -13.70 12.75 15.32
C ASN A 243 -14.64 11.55 15.42
N GLU A 244 -14.51 10.57 14.52
CA GLU A 244 -15.29 9.33 14.60
C GLU A 244 -14.94 8.53 15.87
N MET A 245 -13.66 8.44 16.20
CA MET A 245 -13.19 7.80 17.43
C MET A 245 -13.80 8.45 18.68
N ALA A 246 -13.85 9.79 18.70
CA ALA A 246 -14.46 10.57 19.78
C ALA A 246 -15.99 10.40 19.82
N ALA A 247 -16.66 10.51 18.68
CA ALA A 247 -18.12 10.39 18.56
C ALA A 247 -18.62 9.01 19.02
N LYS A 248 -17.85 7.94 18.77
CA LYS A 248 -18.16 6.58 19.20
C LYS A 248 -17.62 6.23 20.60
N ASN A 249 -17.07 7.21 21.34
CA ASN A 249 -16.44 7.01 22.66
C ASN A 249 -15.43 5.85 22.69
N ILE A 250 -14.65 5.69 21.61
CA ILE A 250 -13.73 4.57 21.48
C ILE A 250 -12.49 4.81 22.37
N PRO A 251 -12.13 3.88 23.27
CA PRO A 251 -11.00 4.07 24.18
C PRO A 251 -9.67 4.09 23.41
N SER A 252 -8.73 4.93 23.88
CA SER A 252 -7.40 5.08 23.27
C SER A 252 -6.60 3.78 23.21
N VAL A 253 -6.79 2.88 24.18
CA VAL A 253 -6.12 1.57 24.23
C VAL A 253 -6.49 0.68 23.03
N ARG A 254 -7.66 0.91 22.39
CA ARG A 254 -8.08 0.17 21.19
C ARG A 254 -7.13 0.41 20.01
N ARG A 255 -6.37 1.52 19.98
CA ARG A 255 -5.35 1.75 18.96
C ARG A 255 -4.24 0.69 19.01
N PHE A 256 -3.80 0.32 20.22
CA PHE A 256 -2.81 -0.75 20.42
C PHE A 256 -3.39 -2.12 20.06
N VAL A 257 -4.63 -2.39 20.46
CA VAL A 257 -5.31 -3.65 20.11
C VAL A 257 -5.44 -3.79 18.61
N GLY A 258 -5.96 -2.79 17.90
CA GLY A 258 -6.13 -2.86 16.44
C GLY A 258 -4.78 -2.93 15.70
N SER A 259 -3.73 -2.28 16.23
CA SER A 259 -2.39 -2.34 15.64
C SER A 259 -1.72 -3.70 15.84
N LEU A 260 -1.68 -4.18 17.08
CA LEU A 260 -0.91 -5.37 17.45
C LEU A 260 -1.70 -6.67 17.24
N LEU A 261 -3.02 -6.66 17.35
CA LEU A 261 -3.83 -7.87 17.19
C LEU A 261 -4.48 -7.98 15.80
N PHE A 262 -4.40 -6.97 14.94
CA PHE A 262 -4.97 -7.07 13.60
C PHE A 262 -4.03 -6.59 12.50
N ALA A 263 -3.67 -5.30 12.52
CA ALA A 263 -3.00 -4.65 11.40
C ALA A 263 -1.57 -5.17 11.17
N LEU A 264 -0.77 -5.30 12.23
CA LEU A 264 0.59 -5.82 12.13
C LEU A 264 0.60 -7.27 11.62
N PRO A 265 -0.19 -8.22 12.17
CA PRO A 265 -0.33 -9.55 11.59
C PRO A 265 -0.76 -9.54 10.11
N ALA A 266 -1.78 -8.76 9.75
CA ALA A 266 -2.29 -8.69 8.37
C ALA A 266 -1.21 -8.23 7.37
N ALA A 267 -0.50 -7.16 7.71
CA ALA A 267 0.50 -6.56 6.84
C ALA A 267 1.81 -7.37 6.74
N THR A 268 2.05 -8.30 7.67
CA THR A 268 3.35 -9.01 7.79
C THR A 268 3.28 -10.51 7.51
N GLY A 269 2.12 -11.00 7.05
CA GLY A 269 1.99 -12.36 6.50
C GLY A 269 1.27 -13.37 7.37
N PHE A 270 0.64 -12.94 8.46
CA PHE A 270 -0.28 -13.80 9.20
C PHE A 270 -1.59 -13.96 8.42
N ASN A 271 -2.09 -15.18 8.33
CA ASN A 271 -3.39 -15.43 7.71
C ASN A 271 -4.50 -15.13 8.71
N GLN A 272 -5.24 -14.06 8.46
CA GLN A 272 -6.35 -13.64 9.33
C GLN A 272 -7.37 -14.78 9.46
N LEU A 273 -7.49 -15.33 10.66
CA LEU A 273 -8.50 -16.34 11.00
C LEU A 273 -9.75 -15.70 11.62
N CYS A 274 -9.62 -14.46 12.06
CA CYS A 274 -10.62 -13.75 12.84
C CYS A 274 -10.89 -12.37 12.24
N SER A 275 -12.16 -11.99 12.22
CA SER A 275 -12.59 -10.63 11.90
C SER A 275 -12.25 -9.67 13.05
N PRO A 276 -12.12 -8.35 12.78
CA PRO A 276 -11.86 -7.37 13.83
C PRO A 276 -12.85 -7.46 15.01
N ASN A 277 -14.13 -7.72 14.74
CA ASN A 277 -15.19 -7.78 15.77
C ASN A 277 -15.01 -8.92 16.78
N GLN A 278 -14.16 -9.91 16.48
CA GLN A 278 -13.83 -11.02 17.37
C GLN A 278 -12.63 -10.71 18.27
N LEU A 279 -12.03 -9.52 18.16
CA LEU A 279 -10.94 -9.07 19.01
C LEU A 279 -11.46 -8.26 20.21
N PRO A 280 -10.71 -8.24 21.33
CA PRO A 280 -11.05 -7.43 22.49
C PRO A 280 -11.29 -5.97 22.10
N LEU A 281 -12.30 -5.31 22.68
CA LEU A 281 -12.66 -3.90 22.43
C LEU A 281 -13.22 -3.58 21.03
N PHE A 282 -13.34 -4.56 20.12
CA PHE A 282 -13.91 -4.37 18.78
C PHE A 282 -15.34 -4.91 18.63
N GLY A 283 -15.73 -5.87 19.46
CA GLY A 283 -17.07 -6.43 19.48
C GLY A 283 -17.38 -7.15 20.80
N PRO A 284 -18.55 -7.81 20.89
CA PRO A 284 -18.94 -8.55 22.08
C PRO A 284 -17.99 -9.75 22.32
N ALA A 285 -17.94 -10.21 23.57
CA ALA A 285 -17.16 -11.40 23.92
C ALA A 285 -17.69 -12.64 23.18
N THR A 286 -16.85 -13.25 22.35
CA THR A 286 -17.16 -14.51 21.65
C THR A 286 -16.27 -15.64 22.18
N PRO A 287 -16.70 -16.92 22.05
CA PRO A 287 -15.86 -18.07 22.43
C PRO A 287 -14.50 -18.11 21.70
N THR A 288 -14.43 -17.53 20.50
CA THR A 288 -13.21 -17.47 19.69
C THR A 288 -12.26 -16.36 20.08
N MET A 289 -12.68 -15.37 20.88
CA MET A 289 -11.92 -14.16 21.19
C MET A 289 -10.55 -14.46 21.81
N LEU A 290 -10.49 -15.39 22.77
CA LEU A 290 -9.22 -15.75 23.42
C LEU A 290 -8.24 -16.37 22.41
N ALA A 291 -8.71 -17.31 21.58
CA ALA A 291 -7.88 -17.96 20.58
C ALA A 291 -7.37 -16.96 19.52
N CYS A 292 -8.22 -16.03 19.07
CA CYS A 292 -7.82 -14.96 18.15
C CYS A 292 -6.77 -14.04 18.77
N THR A 293 -7.01 -13.63 20.02
CA THR A 293 -6.08 -12.74 20.76
C THR A 293 -4.72 -13.39 20.94
N LEU A 294 -4.68 -14.67 21.34
CA LEU A 294 -3.43 -15.40 21.54
C LEU A 294 -2.68 -15.62 20.23
N THR A 295 -3.35 -16.06 19.17
CA THR A 295 -2.68 -16.37 17.90
C THR A 295 -2.14 -15.11 17.21
N HIS A 296 -2.95 -14.04 17.12
CA HIS A 296 -2.52 -12.76 16.53
C HIS A 296 -1.49 -12.07 17.43
N GLY A 297 -1.67 -12.11 18.75
CA GLY A 297 -0.73 -11.57 19.72
C GLY A 297 0.63 -12.26 19.68
N LEU A 298 0.68 -13.59 19.58
CA LEU A 298 1.93 -14.35 19.45
C LEU A 298 2.69 -13.99 18.17
N TRP A 299 1.98 -13.80 17.05
CA TRP A 299 2.62 -13.34 15.81
C TRP A 299 3.28 -11.96 16.00
N SER A 300 2.55 -11.00 16.56
CA SER A 300 3.06 -9.66 16.81
C SER A 300 4.19 -9.63 17.84
N LEU A 301 4.11 -10.42 18.90
CA LEU A 301 5.19 -10.58 19.88
C LEU A 301 6.44 -11.17 19.23
N GLY A 302 6.28 -12.17 18.36
CA GLY A 302 7.39 -12.74 17.59
C GLY A 302 8.03 -11.71 16.66
N TYR A 303 7.22 -10.97 15.92
CA TYR A 303 7.67 -9.92 15.00
C TYR A 303 8.44 -8.81 15.74
N LEU A 304 7.85 -8.26 16.81
CA LEU A 304 8.46 -7.23 17.64
C LEU A 304 9.70 -7.72 18.37
N GLY A 305 9.69 -8.97 18.86
CA GLY A 305 10.84 -9.61 19.50
C GLY A 305 12.01 -9.75 18.53
N LEU A 306 11.78 -10.25 17.32
CA LEU A 306 12.81 -10.32 16.27
C LEU A 306 13.33 -8.94 15.88
N GLY A 307 12.46 -7.95 15.73
CA GLY A 307 12.83 -6.56 15.46
C GLY A 307 13.66 -5.95 16.57
N GLY A 308 13.30 -6.17 17.83
CA GLY A 308 14.04 -5.70 19.00
C GLY A 308 15.43 -6.33 19.09
N ILE A 309 15.54 -7.64 18.86
CA ILE A 309 16.84 -8.35 18.83
C ILE A 309 17.71 -7.83 17.68
N ALA A 310 17.16 -7.71 16.48
CA ALA A 310 17.90 -7.22 15.31
C ALA A 310 18.40 -5.78 15.53
N THR A 311 17.55 -4.92 16.09
CA THR A 311 17.90 -3.53 16.42
C THR A 311 19.00 -3.47 17.46
N THR A 312 18.87 -4.23 18.55
CA THR A 312 19.86 -4.29 19.63
C THR A 312 21.21 -4.80 19.13
N GLN A 313 21.22 -5.84 18.30
CA GLN A 313 22.45 -6.37 17.70
C GLN A 313 23.14 -5.35 16.80
N ALA A 314 22.39 -4.66 15.94
CA ALA A 314 22.95 -3.64 15.06
C ALA A 314 23.42 -2.40 15.85
N LEU A 315 22.70 -1.98 16.89
CA LEU A 315 23.11 -0.90 17.80
C LEU A 315 24.41 -1.22 18.52
N ILE A 316 24.51 -2.40 19.14
CA ILE A 316 25.73 -2.82 19.86
C ILE A 316 26.91 -2.89 18.89
N SER A 317 26.71 -3.43 17.69
CA SER A 317 27.76 -3.55 16.67
C SER A 317 28.22 -2.18 16.18
N ALA A 318 27.29 -1.27 15.86
CA ALA A 318 27.60 0.10 15.47
C ALA A 318 28.28 0.89 16.60
N TRP A 319 27.84 0.70 17.85
CA TRP A 319 28.42 1.38 19.02
C TRP A 319 29.86 0.94 19.30
N ARG A 320 30.18 -0.35 19.13
CA ARG A 320 31.55 -0.88 19.27
C ARG A 320 32.49 -0.35 18.19
N LEU A 321 31.97 -0.12 16.99
CA LEU A 321 32.72 0.42 15.84
C LEU A 321 32.74 1.95 15.79
N ARG A 322 32.04 2.62 16.71
CA ARG A 322 31.99 4.08 16.75
C ARG A 322 33.36 4.63 17.16
N PRO A 323 33.96 5.54 16.38
CA PRO A 323 35.23 6.14 16.75
C PRO A 323 35.03 7.02 18.00
N ARG A 324 35.87 6.80 19.03
CA ARG A 324 35.81 7.54 20.31
C ARG A 324 36.68 8.80 20.28
N GLU A 325 37.87 8.69 19.71
CA GLU A 325 38.87 9.78 19.67
C GLU A 325 39.23 10.19 18.22
N THR A 326 39.00 9.30 17.24
CA THR A 326 39.42 9.48 15.84
C THR A 326 38.29 10.00 14.94
N THR A 327 38.65 10.50 13.76
CA THR A 327 37.66 10.88 12.74
C THR A 327 37.15 9.66 11.97
N LEU A 328 35.94 9.73 11.37
CA LEU A 328 35.39 8.63 10.55
C LEU A 328 36.32 8.22 9.38
N THR A 329 37.17 9.15 8.91
CA THR A 329 38.15 8.96 7.84
C THR A 329 39.39 8.19 8.26
N GLU A 330 39.66 8.07 9.57
CA GLU A 330 40.82 7.35 10.12
C GLU A 330 40.50 5.88 10.45
N LEU A 331 39.23 5.48 10.37
CA LEU A 331 38.82 4.09 10.58
C LEU A 331 39.44 3.18 9.50
N ALA A 332 39.82 1.96 9.90
CA ALA A 332 40.20 0.92 8.96
C ALA A 332 39.08 0.71 7.93
N PRO A 333 39.39 0.50 6.62
CA PRO A 333 38.37 0.38 5.58
C PRO A 333 37.32 -0.71 5.85
N SER A 334 37.71 -1.81 6.50
CA SER A 334 36.81 -2.87 6.94
C SER A 334 35.82 -2.36 7.99
N ASP A 335 36.30 -1.67 9.01
CA ASP A 335 35.49 -1.22 10.15
C ASP A 335 34.52 -0.12 9.73
N TYR A 336 34.97 0.81 8.87
CA TYR A 336 34.10 1.79 8.24
C TYR A 336 32.97 1.10 7.46
N ARG A 337 33.30 0.13 6.60
CA ARG A 337 32.32 -0.63 5.82
C ARG A 337 31.31 -1.33 6.73
N HIS A 338 31.78 -1.98 7.79
CA HIS A 338 30.92 -2.64 8.78
C HIS A 338 30.00 -1.64 9.49
N LEU A 339 30.51 -0.49 9.91
CA LEU A 339 29.72 0.56 10.54
C LEU A 339 28.60 1.07 9.63
N VAL A 340 28.91 1.37 8.35
CA VAL A 340 27.90 1.80 7.37
C VAL A 340 26.81 0.73 7.18
N ILE A 341 27.20 -0.55 7.10
CA ILE A 341 26.25 -1.66 6.99
C ILE A 341 25.33 -1.70 8.22
N GLU A 342 25.86 -1.68 9.43
CA GLU A 342 25.05 -1.72 10.66
C GLU A 342 24.12 -0.49 10.77
N CYS A 343 24.62 0.71 10.45
CA CYS A 343 23.79 1.92 10.41
C CYS A 343 22.69 1.83 9.34
N THR A 344 22.96 1.22 8.19
CA THR A 344 21.94 1.02 7.15
C THR A 344 20.88 0.01 7.61
N ARG A 345 21.28 -1.05 8.32
CA ARG A 345 20.32 -2.00 8.93
C ARG A 345 19.46 -1.32 9.99
N LEU A 346 20.03 -0.43 10.79
CA LEU A 346 19.29 0.39 11.76
C LEU A 346 18.34 1.35 11.08
N ALA A 347 18.76 2.03 10.01
CA ALA A 347 17.89 2.90 9.22
C ALA A 347 16.67 2.13 8.68
N LEU A 348 16.87 0.91 8.20
CA LEU A 348 15.79 0.04 7.72
C LEU A 348 14.81 -0.34 8.86
N LEU A 349 15.32 -0.77 10.02
CA LEU A 349 14.51 -1.15 11.17
C LEU A 349 13.79 0.06 11.80
N LEU A 350 14.47 1.21 11.89
CA LEU A 350 13.92 2.47 12.40
C LEU A 350 12.78 2.96 11.50
N SER A 351 12.97 2.92 10.17
CA SER A 351 11.91 3.29 9.22
C SER A 351 10.65 2.45 9.42
N ALA A 352 10.79 1.12 9.48
CA ALA A 352 9.65 0.22 9.70
C ALA A 352 9.01 0.41 11.10
N GLY A 353 9.83 0.58 12.14
CA GLY A 353 9.36 0.83 13.50
C GLY A 353 8.62 2.16 13.64
N SER A 354 9.10 3.22 12.98
CA SER A 354 8.43 4.53 12.94
C SER A 354 7.08 4.45 12.24
N ILE A 355 6.95 3.71 11.14
CA ILE A 355 5.65 3.51 10.46
C ILE A 355 4.67 2.80 11.38
N LEU A 356 5.09 1.73 12.06
CA LEU A 356 4.25 1.04 13.03
C LEU A 356 3.84 1.95 14.19
N ALA A 357 4.77 2.75 14.72
CA ALA A 357 4.49 3.68 15.80
C ALA A 357 3.49 4.76 15.38
N LEU A 358 3.70 5.41 14.22
CA LEU A 358 2.79 6.43 13.69
C LEU A 358 1.39 5.86 13.44
N TYR A 359 1.30 4.66 12.86
CA TYR A 359 0.03 3.97 12.68
C TYR A 359 -0.66 3.67 14.02
N THR A 360 0.09 3.14 14.99
CA THR A 360 -0.43 2.81 16.33
C THR A 360 -0.91 4.05 17.08
N LEU A 361 -0.31 5.21 16.83
CA LEU A 361 -0.75 6.47 17.43
C LEU A 361 -1.97 7.07 16.73
N SER A 362 -2.25 6.66 15.49
CA SER A 362 -3.38 7.17 14.69
C SER A 362 -4.74 6.64 15.14
N ALA A 363 -5.80 7.43 14.91
CA ALA A 363 -7.17 6.99 15.16
C ALA A 363 -7.60 5.85 14.22
N SER A 364 -7.02 5.76 13.03
CA SER A 364 -7.26 4.70 12.03
C SER A 364 -7.12 3.30 12.61
N ALA A 365 -6.10 3.09 13.45
CA ALA A 365 -5.85 1.80 14.12
C ALA A 365 -6.96 1.39 15.09
N ALA A 366 -7.68 2.34 15.69
CA ALA A 366 -8.78 2.04 16.59
C ALA A 366 -10.13 1.94 15.88
N VAL A 367 -10.38 2.80 14.89
CA VAL A 367 -11.67 2.91 14.21
C VAL A 367 -11.87 1.77 13.22
N ASN A 368 -10.90 1.54 12.33
CA ASN A 368 -11.05 0.56 11.25
C ASN A 368 -9.71 -0.09 10.85
N PRO A 369 -9.13 -0.95 11.71
CA PRO A 369 -7.80 -1.54 11.48
C PRO A 369 -7.74 -2.50 10.29
N GLY A 370 -8.89 -2.98 9.80
CA GLY A 370 -8.96 -3.91 8.67
C GLY A 370 -8.41 -3.29 7.38
N PRO A 371 -9.15 -2.38 6.74
CA PRO A 371 -8.72 -1.70 5.53
C PRO A 371 -7.48 -0.83 5.75
N THR A 372 -7.23 -0.32 6.97
CA THR A 372 -6.10 0.59 7.23
C THR A 372 -4.79 -0.13 7.56
N SER A 373 -4.81 -1.45 7.76
CA SER A 373 -3.61 -2.29 7.92
C SER A 373 -2.61 -2.13 6.78
N ARG A 374 -3.10 -1.82 5.57
CA ARG A 374 -2.30 -1.52 4.37
C ARG A 374 -1.28 -0.40 4.56
N TYR A 375 -1.47 0.51 5.52
CA TYR A 375 -0.48 1.55 5.82
C TYR A 375 0.83 0.99 6.38
N LEU A 376 0.83 -0.25 6.86
CA LEU A 376 2.01 -0.97 7.35
C LEU A 376 2.70 -1.78 6.25
N PHE A 377 2.19 -1.80 5.01
CA PHE A 377 2.67 -2.69 3.95
C PHE A 377 4.16 -2.50 3.61
N SER A 378 4.67 -1.27 3.69
CA SER A 378 6.10 -0.96 3.48
C SER A 378 7.04 -1.60 4.51
N MET A 379 6.52 -2.12 5.63
CA MET A 379 7.32 -2.85 6.62
C MET A 379 7.91 -4.14 6.05
N CYS A 380 7.38 -4.66 4.93
CA CYS A 380 7.96 -5.79 4.21
C CYS A 380 9.43 -5.58 3.82
N LEU A 381 9.89 -4.33 3.65
CA LEU A 381 11.29 -4.00 3.40
C LEU A 381 12.21 -4.45 4.53
N ALA A 382 11.72 -4.45 5.79
CA ALA A 382 12.50 -4.84 6.96
C ALA A 382 12.62 -6.36 7.13
N LEU A 383 11.97 -7.18 6.28
CA LEU A 383 11.97 -8.64 6.39
C LEU A 383 13.39 -9.23 6.50
N PRO A 384 14.39 -8.88 5.66
CA PRO A 384 15.75 -9.42 5.81
C PRO A 384 16.38 -9.08 7.17
N ALA A 385 16.08 -7.90 7.73
CA ALA A 385 16.58 -7.49 9.04
C ALA A 385 15.95 -8.27 10.18
N LEU A 386 14.66 -8.54 10.10
CA LEU A 386 13.92 -9.34 11.10
C LEU A 386 14.36 -10.80 11.12
N LEU A 387 14.71 -11.34 9.96
CA LEU A 387 15.19 -12.72 9.84
C LEU A 387 16.67 -12.87 10.23
N TRP A 388 17.44 -11.78 10.27
CA TRP A 388 18.88 -11.83 10.51
C TRP A 388 19.28 -12.49 11.84
N PRO A 389 18.65 -12.22 12.99
CA PRO A 389 18.98 -12.90 14.24
C PRO A 389 18.83 -14.42 14.19
N LEU A 390 17.81 -14.90 13.46
CA LEU A 390 17.60 -16.34 13.22
C LEU A 390 18.66 -16.88 12.27
N TRP A 391 18.87 -16.20 11.14
CA TRP A 391 19.77 -16.64 10.08
C TRP A 391 21.24 -16.65 10.47
N ARG A 392 21.72 -15.59 11.15
CA ARG A 392 23.09 -15.49 11.65
C ARG A 392 23.45 -16.66 12.55
N GLY A 393 22.48 -17.11 13.34
CA GLY A 393 22.60 -18.27 14.20
C GLY A 393 22.78 -19.61 13.50
N LEU A 394 22.52 -19.68 12.19
CA LEU A 394 22.63 -20.88 11.36
C LEU A 394 23.89 -20.86 10.47
N LEU A 395 24.61 -19.74 10.40
CA LEU A 395 25.80 -19.59 9.56
C LEU A 395 26.93 -20.60 9.83
N PRO A 396 27.20 -21.05 11.07
CA PRO A 396 28.28 -22.00 11.32
C PRO A 396 28.15 -23.31 10.54
N LEU A 397 26.96 -23.67 10.00
CA LEU A 397 26.67 -24.87 9.19
C LEU A 397 27.06 -26.23 9.83
N THR A 398 27.76 -26.21 10.96
CA THR A 398 28.13 -27.37 11.77
C THR A 398 27.06 -27.60 12.82
N TRP A 399 26.58 -28.83 12.93
CA TRP A 399 25.64 -29.21 13.98
C TRP A 399 26.28 -29.01 15.36
N PRO A 400 25.68 -28.21 16.26
CA PRO A 400 26.28 -27.98 17.57
C PRO A 400 26.40 -29.29 18.37
N THR A 401 27.45 -29.46 19.16
CA THR A 401 27.61 -30.65 20.03
C THR A 401 26.79 -30.55 21.31
N LEU A 402 26.66 -29.35 21.88
CA LEU A 402 25.91 -29.08 23.11
C LEU A 402 24.39 -29.08 22.89
N TRP A 403 23.65 -29.74 23.78
CA TRP A 403 22.18 -29.87 23.68
C TRP A 403 21.44 -28.53 23.62
N ARG A 404 21.86 -27.53 24.42
CA ARG A 404 21.26 -26.17 24.41
C ARG A 404 21.44 -25.49 23.05
N ALA A 405 22.64 -25.63 22.47
CA ALA A 405 22.94 -25.06 21.17
C ALA A 405 22.17 -25.78 20.05
N ARG A 406 22.00 -27.11 20.15
CA ARG A 406 21.13 -27.89 19.25
C ARG A 406 19.67 -27.42 19.33
N ALA A 407 19.12 -27.27 20.55
CA ALA A 407 17.75 -26.82 20.74
C ALA A 407 17.50 -25.44 20.10
N LEU A 408 18.40 -24.48 20.31
CA LEU A 408 18.31 -23.15 19.68
C LEU A 408 18.47 -23.19 18.15
N PHE A 409 19.36 -24.05 17.64
CA PHE A 409 19.54 -24.24 16.19
C PHE A 409 18.27 -24.81 15.56
N THR A 410 17.68 -25.85 16.15
CA THR A 410 16.40 -26.43 15.72
C THR A 410 15.26 -25.42 15.80
N LEU A 411 15.18 -24.64 16.90
CA LEU A 411 14.15 -23.61 17.05
C LEU A 411 14.23 -22.55 15.94
N ARG A 412 15.42 -22.09 15.58
CA ARG A 412 15.61 -21.13 14.48
C ARG A 412 15.10 -21.68 13.15
N ILE A 413 15.43 -22.94 12.83
CA ILE A 413 14.94 -23.60 11.62
C ILE A 413 13.42 -23.72 11.66
N ALA A 414 12.86 -24.20 12.77
CA ALA A 414 11.41 -24.35 12.95
C ALA A 414 10.68 -23.01 12.79
N THR A 415 11.20 -21.91 13.34
CA THR A 415 10.63 -20.56 13.17
C THR A 415 10.67 -20.11 11.71
N LEU A 416 11.78 -20.30 11.00
CA LEU A 416 11.88 -19.92 9.58
C LEU A 416 10.92 -20.74 8.70
N LEU A 417 10.80 -22.05 8.97
CA LEU A 417 9.85 -22.93 8.27
C LEU A 417 8.39 -22.58 8.60
N PHE A 418 8.09 -22.18 9.84
CA PHE A 418 6.77 -21.73 10.25
C PHE A 418 6.36 -20.42 9.53
N ILE A 419 7.28 -19.46 9.41
CA ILE A 419 7.03 -18.23 8.65
C ILE A 419 6.77 -18.56 7.17
N LEU A 420 7.60 -19.43 6.58
CA LEU A 420 7.42 -19.87 5.19
C LEU A 420 6.07 -20.57 4.99
N SER A 421 5.70 -21.49 5.89
CA SER A 421 4.45 -22.23 5.77
C SER A 421 3.24 -21.30 5.90
N MET A 422 3.28 -20.28 6.77
CA MET A 422 2.23 -19.27 6.85
C MET A 422 2.03 -18.53 5.53
N LEU A 423 3.10 -18.08 4.88
CA LEU A 423 2.99 -17.38 3.60
C LEU A 423 2.51 -18.30 2.47
N VAL A 424 2.97 -19.55 2.42
CA VAL A 424 2.52 -20.54 1.42
C VAL A 424 1.03 -20.86 1.63
N VAL A 425 0.60 -21.14 2.86
CA VAL A 425 -0.82 -21.37 3.20
C VAL A 425 -1.66 -20.15 2.83
N GLY A 426 -1.15 -18.95 3.07
CA GLY A 426 -1.83 -17.72 2.67
C GLY A 426 -2.02 -17.57 1.17
N THR A 427 -1.03 -18.01 0.39
CA THR A 427 -1.12 -18.02 -1.07
C THR A 427 -2.14 -19.06 -1.53
N VAL A 428 -2.16 -20.25 -0.92
CA VAL A 428 -3.19 -21.27 -1.22
C VAL A 428 -4.59 -20.74 -0.93
N ARG A 429 -4.82 -20.14 0.25
CA ARG A 429 -6.09 -19.51 0.61
C ARG A 429 -6.51 -18.38 -0.34
N THR A 430 -5.54 -17.67 -0.90
CA THR A 430 -5.80 -16.64 -1.91
C THR A 430 -6.36 -17.27 -3.19
N PHE A 431 -5.84 -18.43 -3.62
CA PHE A 431 -6.40 -19.18 -4.74
C PHE A 431 -7.77 -19.81 -4.41
N GLU A 432 -8.02 -20.20 -3.16
CA GLU A 432 -9.34 -20.68 -2.73
C GLU A 432 -10.43 -19.60 -2.81
N ASP A 433 -10.08 -18.31 -2.76
CA ASP A 433 -11.01 -17.18 -2.90
C ASP A 433 -11.25 -16.77 -4.37
N VAL A 434 -10.53 -17.36 -5.33
CA VAL A 434 -10.70 -17.06 -6.77
C VAL A 434 -12.12 -17.30 -7.27
N PRO A 435 -12.81 -18.43 -6.97
CA PRO A 435 -14.19 -18.64 -7.41
C PRO A 435 -15.15 -17.55 -6.92
N ASN A 436 -14.98 -17.06 -5.70
CA ASN A 436 -15.78 -15.97 -5.13
C ASN A 436 -15.53 -14.63 -5.87
N ALA A 437 -14.28 -14.35 -6.22
CA ALA A 437 -13.94 -13.19 -7.04
C ALA A 437 -14.55 -13.29 -8.46
N GLN A 438 -14.53 -14.46 -9.08
CA GLN A 438 -15.14 -14.71 -10.39
C GLN A 438 -16.67 -14.57 -10.35
N GLU A 439 -17.33 -15.07 -9.31
CA GLU A 439 -18.77 -14.89 -9.12
C GLU A 439 -19.12 -13.40 -8.99
N THR A 440 -18.32 -12.65 -8.23
CA THR A 440 -18.49 -11.20 -8.09
C THR A 440 -18.29 -10.49 -9.43
N PHE A 441 -17.27 -10.86 -10.19
CA PHE A 441 -17.02 -10.32 -11.53
C PHE A 441 -18.20 -10.60 -12.47
N GLN A 442 -18.75 -11.81 -12.48
CA GLN A 442 -19.92 -12.16 -13.30
C GLN A 442 -21.16 -11.34 -12.91
N LYS A 443 -21.41 -11.12 -11.61
CA LYS A 443 -22.50 -10.25 -11.14
C LYS A 443 -22.34 -8.82 -11.64
N GLN A 444 -21.11 -8.31 -11.65
CA GLN A 444 -20.78 -6.98 -12.14
C GLN A 444 -21.00 -6.85 -13.65
N GLU A 445 -20.55 -7.83 -14.43
CA GLU A 445 -20.77 -7.89 -15.89
C GLU A 445 -22.26 -7.98 -16.24
N ASN A 446 -23.03 -8.79 -15.50
CA ASN A 446 -24.48 -8.89 -15.70
C ASN A 446 -25.18 -7.55 -15.46
N LEU A 447 -24.77 -6.78 -14.44
CA LEU A 447 -25.29 -5.43 -14.20
C LEU A 447 -24.95 -4.49 -15.37
N ILE A 448 -23.69 -4.49 -15.83
CA ILE A 448 -23.24 -3.67 -16.96
C ILE A 448 -24.07 -3.98 -18.21
N ASN A 449 -24.18 -5.26 -18.57
CA ASN A 449 -24.94 -5.72 -19.73
C ASN A 449 -26.43 -5.35 -19.64
N TYR A 450 -27.02 -5.43 -18.46
CA TYR A 450 -28.39 -5.00 -18.24
C TYR A 450 -28.56 -3.49 -18.49
N LEU A 451 -27.69 -2.66 -17.91
CA LEU A 451 -27.76 -1.21 -18.07
C LEU A 451 -27.55 -0.77 -19.52
N LEU A 452 -26.56 -1.35 -20.20
CA LEU A 452 -26.28 -1.04 -21.61
C LEU A 452 -27.40 -1.50 -22.54
N SER A 453 -27.94 -2.71 -22.35
CA SER A 453 -29.06 -3.22 -23.17
C SER A 453 -30.35 -2.41 -23.01
N HIS A 454 -30.57 -1.81 -21.84
CA HIS A 454 -31.71 -0.92 -21.56
C HIS A 454 -31.39 0.57 -21.82
N LYS A 455 -30.24 0.87 -22.44
CA LYS A 455 -29.76 2.23 -22.77
C LYS A 455 -29.75 3.17 -21.55
N LYS A 456 -29.38 2.65 -20.38
CA LYS A 456 -29.25 3.39 -19.12
C LYS A 456 -27.79 3.74 -18.88
N THR A 457 -27.35 4.83 -19.52
CA THR A 457 -25.96 5.29 -19.51
C THR A 457 -25.68 6.47 -18.59
N ARG A 458 -26.71 7.02 -17.93
CA ARG A 458 -26.59 8.08 -16.93
C ARG A 458 -27.27 7.62 -15.66
N ILE A 459 -26.49 7.38 -14.62
CA ILE A 459 -26.99 6.73 -13.41
C ILE A 459 -26.58 7.45 -12.13
N TYR A 460 -27.43 7.32 -11.11
CA TYR A 460 -27.07 7.59 -9.73
C TYR A 460 -26.82 6.26 -9.00
N SER A 461 -25.78 6.19 -8.17
CA SER A 461 -25.44 4.99 -7.41
C SER A 461 -24.67 5.31 -6.13
N ASP A 462 -24.28 4.27 -5.38
CA ASP A 462 -23.39 4.41 -4.23
C ASP A 462 -21.92 4.54 -4.66
N TYR A 463 -21.06 4.91 -3.70
CA TYR A 463 -19.63 5.14 -3.97
C TYR A 463 -18.94 3.90 -4.53
N TRP A 464 -19.21 2.71 -3.99
CA TRP A 464 -18.48 1.48 -4.32
C TRP A 464 -18.81 0.96 -5.73
N THR A 465 -19.92 1.42 -6.30
CA THR A 465 -20.38 1.06 -7.64
C THR A 465 -19.85 2.02 -8.70
N CYS A 466 -19.89 3.34 -8.48
CA CYS A 466 -19.70 4.33 -9.55
C CYS A 466 -18.37 4.24 -10.32
N ASN A 467 -17.21 4.52 -9.70
CA ASN A 467 -15.96 4.66 -10.48
C ASN A 467 -15.55 3.34 -11.15
N ARG A 468 -15.80 2.20 -10.48
CA ARG A 468 -15.60 0.87 -11.06
C ARG A 468 -16.43 0.69 -12.34
N LEU A 469 -17.73 1.02 -12.28
CA LEU A 469 -18.65 0.84 -13.39
C LEU A 469 -18.34 1.80 -14.55
N ILE A 470 -17.98 3.06 -14.25
CA ILE A 470 -17.52 4.02 -15.26
C ILE A 470 -16.30 3.45 -15.99
N PHE A 471 -15.28 2.98 -15.26
CA PHE A 471 -14.07 2.43 -15.87
C PHE A 471 -14.33 1.17 -16.72
N GLN A 472 -15.04 0.18 -16.15
CA GLN A 472 -15.29 -1.09 -16.83
C GLN A 472 -16.10 -0.93 -18.13
N THR A 473 -16.92 0.12 -18.20
CA THR A 473 -17.67 0.44 -19.43
C THR A 473 -16.91 1.35 -20.39
N THR A 474 -15.64 1.67 -20.10
CA THR A 474 -14.84 2.66 -20.83
C THR A 474 -15.61 3.97 -20.98
N GLU A 475 -16.16 4.46 -19.87
CA GLU A 475 -16.94 5.69 -19.76
C GLU A 475 -18.26 5.73 -20.55
N GLN A 476 -18.73 4.59 -21.11
CA GLN A 476 -20.06 4.55 -21.75
C GLN A 476 -21.18 4.86 -20.75
N ILE A 477 -21.02 4.44 -19.49
CA ILE A 477 -21.92 4.80 -18.40
C ILE A 477 -21.23 5.87 -17.52
N ALA A 478 -21.88 7.02 -17.38
CA ALA A 478 -21.52 8.01 -16.38
C ALA A 478 -22.33 7.79 -15.10
N CYS A 479 -21.68 7.90 -13.95
CA CYS A 479 -22.28 7.64 -12.64
C CYS A 479 -22.01 8.80 -11.69
N SER A 480 -23.05 9.23 -10.98
CA SER A 480 -22.94 10.18 -9.88
C SER A 480 -23.26 9.51 -8.55
N VAL A 481 -22.39 9.70 -7.57
CA VAL A 481 -22.52 9.12 -6.24
C VAL A 481 -23.59 9.84 -5.44
N LEU A 482 -24.45 9.07 -4.78
CA LEU A 482 -25.35 9.52 -3.73
C LEU A 482 -24.95 8.94 -2.36
N ASP A 483 -25.02 9.76 -1.33
CA ASP A 483 -24.84 9.34 0.05
C ASP A 483 -26.10 8.63 0.61
N GLU A 484 -26.05 8.21 1.88
CA GLU A 484 -27.14 7.49 2.53
C GLU A 484 -28.42 8.33 2.68
N GLN A 485 -28.32 9.65 2.54
CA GLN A 485 -29.43 10.62 2.58
C GLN A 485 -29.84 11.08 1.17
N LEU A 486 -29.37 10.38 0.13
CA LEU A 486 -29.61 10.69 -1.28
C LEU A 486 -29.11 12.07 -1.72
N GLN A 487 -28.18 12.65 -0.99
CA GLN A 487 -27.47 13.88 -1.37
C GLN A 487 -26.22 13.52 -2.18
N SER A 488 -25.59 14.52 -2.81
CA SER A 488 -24.37 14.31 -3.59
C SER A 488 -23.26 13.73 -2.69
N GLY A 489 -22.78 12.53 -3.02
CA GLY A 489 -21.72 11.86 -2.28
C GLY A 489 -20.32 12.15 -2.82
N GLN A 490 -19.42 11.17 -2.67
CA GLN A 490 -18.00 11.30 -3.01
C GLN A 490 -17.74 11.13 -4.52
N ASN A 491 -18.00 12.20 -5.29
CA ASN A 491 -17.69 12.26 -6.72
C ASN A 491 -16.23 12.68 -6.93
N ARG A 492 -15.40 11.75 -7.40
CA ARG A 492 -13.95 11.94 -7.53
C ARG A 492 -13.58 12.77 -8.76
N TYR A 493 -14.35 12.65 -9.84
CA TYR A 493 -14.18 13.39 -11.09
C TYR A 493 -15.49 14.14 -11.44
N PRO A 494 -15.57 15.47 -11.24
CA PRO A 494 -16.83 16.22 -11.27
C PRO A 494 -17.61 16.16 -12.59
N LEU A 495 -16.94 16.00 -13.73
CA LEU A 495 -17.61 16.02 -15.05
C LEU A 495 -18.67 14.92 -15.18
N TYR A 496 -18.48 13.74 -14.56
CA TYR A 496 -19.50 12.69 -14.58
C TYR A 496 -20.78 13.10 -13.85
N THR A 497 -20.66 13.85 -12.74
CA THR A 497 -21.81 14.37 -12.02
C THR A 497 -22.59 15.37 -12.88
N GLU A 498 -21.90 16.28 -13.56
CA GLU A 498 -22.54 17.25 -14.46
C GLU A 498 -23.30 16.55 -15.59
N GLU A 499 -22.73 15.49 -16.18
CA GLU A 499 -23.38 14.72 -17.22
C GLU A 499 -24.66 14.01 -16.73
N VAL A 500 -24.63 13.43 -15.53
CA VAL A 500 -25.78 12.73 -14.96
C VAL A 500 -26.88 13.73 -14.55
N GLN A 501 -26.52 14.90 -14.01
CA GLN A 501 -27.48 15.94 -13.63
C GLN A 501 -28.23 16.54 -14.83
N LYS A 502 -27.58 16.62 -16.00
CA LYS A 502 -28.20 17.08 -17.25
C LYS A 502 -29.14 16.04 -17.89
N ALA A 503 -29.12 14.79 -17.44
CA ALA A 503 -29.94 13.74 -18.00
C ALA A 503 -31.42 13.91 -17.62
N THR A 504 -32.33 13.76 -18.58
CA THR A 504 -33.78 13.92 -18.38
C THR A 504 -34.41 12.77 -17.59
N ALA A 505 -33.85 11.56 -17.68
CA ALA A 505 -34.35 10.35 -17.02
C ALA A 505 -33.19 9.42 -16.61
N PRO A 506 -32.34 9.82 -15.64
CA PRO A 506 -31.29 8.97 -15.12
C PRO A 506 -31.87 7.75 -14.41
N ALA A 507 -31.15 6.62 -14.44
CA ALA A 507 -31.51 5.45 -13.64
C ALA A 507 -30.87 5.53 -12.25
N TYR A 508 -31.55 5.00 -11.24
CA TYR A 508 -31.02 4.89 -9.88
C TYR A 508 -30.68 3.42 -9.64
N VAL A 509 -29.41 3.14 -9.39
CA VAL A 509 -28.86 1.79 -9.29
C VAL A 509 -28.21 1.67 -7.93
N PHE A 510 -28.76 0.85 -7.03
CA PHE A 510 -28.21 0.68 -5.69
C PHE A 510 -27.96 -0.78 -5.39
N ILE A 511 -26.95 -1.06 -4.58
CA ILE A 511 -26.79 -2.39 -3.98
C ILE A 511 -28.05 -2.70 -3.18
N GLN A 512 -28.58 -3.91 -3.34
CA GLN A 512 -29.77 -4.36 -2.62
C GLN A 512 -29.56 -4.23 -1.11
N ASP A 513 -30.60 -3.81 -0.39
CA ASP A 513 -30.61 -3.60 1.07
C ASP A 513 -29.64 -2.50 1.60
N SER A 514 -28.96 -1.77 0.71
CA SER A 514 -28.18 -0.59 1.09
C SER A 514 -29.03 0.50 1.74
N ALA A 515 -28.39 1.40 2.50
CA ALA A 515 -29.08 2.56 3.07
C ALA A 515 -29.71 3.42 1.97
N GLN A 516 -28.99 3.63 0.85
CA GLN A 516 -29.47 4.35 -0.32
C GLN A 516 -30.69 3.66 -0.95
N ALA A 517 -30.66 2.34 -1.13
CA ALA A 517 -31.79 1.59 -1.66
C ALA A 517 -33.05 1.78 -0.80
N ARG A 518 -32.92 1.67 0.52
CA ARG A 518 -34.03 1.86 1.47
C ARG A 518 -34.53 3.31 1.52
N ALA A 519 -33.61 4.27 1.48
CA ALA A 519 -33.96 5.68 1.42
C ALA A 519 -34.72 6.01 0.13
N PHE A 520 -34.25 5.52 -1.03
CA PHE A 520 -34.90 5.76 -2.30
C PHE A 520 -36.27 5.08 -2.41
N GLU A 521 -36.36 3.83 -1.96
CA GLU A 521 -37.62 3.08 -1.92
C GLU A 521 -38.69 3.85 -1.11
N SER A 522 -38.34 4.32 0.10
CA SER A 522 -39.28 5.00 0.99
C SER A 522 -39.59 6.45 0.60
N GLN A 523 -38.58 7.23 0.23
CA GLN A 523 -38.72 8.69 0.01
C GLN A 523 -39.16 9.03 -1.42
N THR A 524 -38.81 8.22 -2.41
CA THR A 524 -39.01 8.56 -3.83
C THR A 524 -39.91 7.58 -4.55
N TYR A 525 -39.63 6.28 -4.46
CA TYR A 525 -40.34 5.27 -5.24
C TYR A 525 -41.76 5.01 -4.74
N LEU A 526 -41.97 4.65 -3.46
CA LEU A 526 -43.30 4.33 -2.92
C LEU A 526 -44.33 5.46 -3.13
N PRO A 527 -44.00 6.75 -2.94
CA PRO A 527 -44.92 7.85 -3.21
C PRO A 527 -45.25 8.03 -4.71
N HIS A 528 -44.39 7.53 -5.61
CA HIS A 528 -44.47 7.76 -7.06
C HIS A 528 -44.34 6.46 -7.87
N ALA A 529 -44.83 5.33 -7.36
CA ALA A 529 -44.52 4.01 -7.92
C ALA A 529 -44.92 3.87 -9.40
N LEU A 530 -46.01 4.54 -9.83
CA LEU A 530 -46.47 4.55 -11.23
C LEU A 530 -45.48 5.26 -12.19
N LEU A 531 -44.61 6.12 -11.66
CA LEU A 531 -43.61 6.86 -12.42
C LEU A 531 -42.30 6.09 -12.62
N TYR A 532 -42.14 4.92 -12.00
CA TYR A 532 -40.89 4.16 -12.06
C TYR A 532 -41.11 2.69 -12.41
N GLN A 533 -40.22 2.14 -13.22
CA GLN A 533 -40.01 0.71 -13.37
C GLN A 533 -38.93 0.27 -12.38
N ARG A 534 -39.21 -0.78 -11.62
CA ARG A 534 -38.31 -1.37 -10.63
C ARG A 534 -37.85 -2.74 -11.14
N ALA A 535 -36.54 -2.96 -11.14
CA ALA A 535 -35.92 -4.23 -11.52
C ALA A 535 -34.84 -4.63 -10.52
N THR A 536 -34.64 -5.94 -10.34
CA THR A 536 -33.55 -6.49 -9.53
C THR A 536 -32.62 -7.29 -10.44
N VAL A 537 -31.33 -6.96 -10.42
CA VAL A 537 -30.32 -7.57 -11.28
C VAL A 537 -29.06 -7.83 -10.48
N SER A 538 -28.69 -9.10 -10.33
CA SER A 538 -27.40 -9.52 -9.73
C SER A 538 -27.05 -8.84 -8.39
N GLY A 539 -28.04 -8.69 -7.51
CA GLY A 539 -27.87 -8.06 -6.19
C GLY A 539 -27.97 -6.53 -6.19
N TYR A 540 -28.38 -5.93 -7.30
CA TYR A 540 -28.71 -4.51 -7.41
C TYR A 540 -30.21 -4.32 -7.60
N ILE A 541 -30.72 -3.23 -7.03
CA ILE A 541 -32.05 -2.71 -7.31
C ILE A 541 -31.92 -1.48 -8.22
N ILE A 542 -32.73 -1.47 -9.27
CA ILE A 542 -32.67 -0.48 -10.34
C ILE A 542 -34.04 0.18 -10.48
N TYR A 543 -34.07 1.51 -10.40
CA TYR A 543 -35.26 2.31 -10.63
C TYR A 543 -35.08 3.17 -11.89
N ILE A 544 -36.01 3.03 -12.84
CA ILE A 544 -36.00 3.73 -14.11
C ILE A 544 -37.29 4.53 -14.22
N LYS A 545 -37.20 5.84 -14.45
CA LYS A 545 -38.39 6.66 -14.65
C LYS A 545 -39.14 6.24 -15.93
N SER A 546 -40.41 5.87 -15.79
CA SER A 546 -41.32 5.49 -16.87
C SER A 546 -41.63 6.69 -17.77
N CYS A 547 -41.19 6.65 -19.03
CA CYS A 547 -41.47 7.69 -20.03
C CYS A 547 -42.91 7.61 -20.58
N LYS A 548 -43.94 7.56 -19.74
CA LYS A 548 -45.35 7.75 -20.19
C LYS A 548 -45.80 9.22 -20.14
N VAL A 549 -44.98 10.13 -19.61
CA VAL A 549 -45.34 11.56 -19.40
C VAL A 549 -44.26 12.54 -19.92
N CYS A 550 -43.26 12.06 -20.66
CA CYS A 550 -42.22 12.95 -21.23
C CYS A 550 -42.54 13.45 -22.66
N SER A 551 -43.75 13.17 -23.16
CA SER A 551 -44.21 13.52 -24.51
C SER A 551 -45.50 14.34 -24.47
N THR A 552 -45.54 15.32 -23.59
CA THR A 552 -46.46 16.48 -23.56
C THR A 552 -45.68 17.62 -22.94
#